data_AF-A0A8S9L4I4-F1
#
_entry.id   AF-A0A8S9L4I4-F1
#
_cell.length_a   1.000
_cell.length_b   1.000
_cell.length_c   1.000
_cell.angle_alpha   90.00
_cell.angle_beta   90.00
_cell.angle_gamma   90.00
#
_symmetry.space_group_name_H-M   'P 1'
#
loop_
_entity.id
_entity.type
_entity.pdbx_description
1 polymer ?
#
loop_
_entity_poly.entity_id
_entity_poly.type
_entity_poly.pdbx_seq_one_letter_code
_entity_poly.pdbx_strand_id
1 'polypeptide(L)'
;MAIVWFWKAINTGDRVDSALKDMAVVMKQLDRSEEAIEAIKSFRPRCSKNSQDSLDNVLIDLYKKCGRMEEQVELLKRKLRQIYQGEAFNGKPTKTARSHGKKFQVTVQQEIARLLGNLGWAYMQQAKYLSAEAVYRKAQMVEPDANKSCNLAMCLIKQGRFEEARALLDDVFTSRVLGADDCKTRQRADELLSELEASLPRRLDAEMEDVLGNILDDDFVIAIGLEEMTASNYRSKRLPIFEQISSFRNQLVC
;
A
#
# COMPACT_ATOMS: atom_id res chain seq x y z
N MET A 1 15.00 -21.35 24.74
CA MET A 1 14.92 -22.82 24.58
C MET A 1 14.38 -23.27 23.23
N ALA A 2 13.29 -22.69 22.68
CA ALA A 2 12.71 -23.14 21.41
C ALA A 2 13.61 -22.99 20.16
N ILE A 3 14.37 -21.89 20.03
CA ILE A 3 15.24 -21.62 18.88
C ILE A 3 16.28 -22.75 18.65
N VAL A 4 16.85 -23.29 19.72
CA VAL A 4 17.85 -24.38 19.62
C VAL A 4 17.25 -25.64 18.98
N TRP A 5 15.99 -25.94 19.29
CA TRP A 5 15.29 -27.09 18.70
C TRP A 5 15.00 -26.88 17.21
N PHE A 6 14.64 -25.66 16.81
CA PHE A 6 14.48 -25.34 15.39
C PHE A 6 15.79 -25.47 14.61
N TRP A 7 16.90 -24.96 15.15
CA TRP A 7 18.22 -25.14 14.56
C TRP A 7 18.58 -26.62 14.38
N LYS A 8 18.33 -27.42 15.41
CA LYS A 8 18.55 -28.87 15.33
C LYS A 8 17.73 -29.49 14.20
N ALA A 9 16.43 -29.20 14.13
CA ALA A 9 15.54 -29.72 13.10
C ALA A 9 15.97 -29.32 11.68
N ILE A 10 16.31 -28.04 11.48
CA ILE A 10 16.80 -27.52 10.20
C ILE A 10 18.09 -28.22 9.77
N ASN A 11 19.03 -28.41 10.70
CA ASN A 11 20.32 -29.05 10.41
C ASN A 11 20.18 -30.55 10.17
N THR A 12 19.23 -31.23 10.81
CA THR A 12 18.94 -32.65 10.56
C THR A 12 18.01 -32.88 9.36
N GLY A 13 17.54 -31.82 8.69
CA GLY A 13 16.62 -31.90 7.55
C GLY A 13 15.17 -32.23 7.94
N ASP A 14 14.82 -32.18 9.22
CA ASP A 14 13.47 -32.49 9.71
C ASP A 14 12.56 -31.28 9.55
N ARG A 15 11.55 -31.41 8.68
CA ARG A 15 10.50 -30.40 8.44
C ARG A 15 11.06 -28.97 8.28
N VAL A 16 12.14 -28.83 7.51
CA VAL A 16 12.91 -27.59 7.34
C VAL A 16 12.00 -26.38 7.05
N ASP A 17 11.02 -26.53 6.17
CA ASP A 17 10.07 -25.47 5.79
C ASP A 17 9.31 -24.90 7.00
N SER A 18 8.73 -25.77 7.82
CA SER A 18 7.95 -25.37 9.00
C SER A 18 8.87 -24.88 10.11
N ALA A 19 9.96 -25.58 10.36
CA ALA A 19 10.93 -25.22 11.39
C ALA A 19 11.54 -23.83 11.15
N LEU A 20 11.93 -23.52 9.90
CA LEU A 20 12.50 -22.22 9.53
C LEU A 20 11.49 -21.09 9.69
N LYS A 21 10.25 -21.29 9.24
CA LYS A 21 9.18 -20.30 9.34
C LYS A 21 8.82 -20.02 10.80
N ASP A 22 8.62 -21.05 11.60
CA ASP A 22 8.24 -20.92 13.01
C ASP A 22 9.39 -20.32 13.83
N MET A 23 10.64 -20.70 13.52
CA MET A 23 11.84 -20.07 14.10
C MET A 23 11.88 -18.57 13.80
N ALA A 24 11.64 -18.16 12.55
CA ALA A 24 11.66 -16.75 12.17
C ALA A 24 10.59 -15.92 12.90
N VAL A 25 9.40 -16.49 13.12
CA VAL A 25 8.33 -15.86 13.90
C VAL A 25 8.75 -15.68 15.36
N VAL A 26 9.32 -16.72 15.98
CA VAL A 26 9.81 -16.64 17.38
C VAL A 26 10.96 -15.63 17.49
N MET A 27 11.89 -15.62 16.54
CA MET A 27 13.01 -14.67 16.52
C MET A 27 12.51 -13.23 16.35
N LYS A 28 11.48 -12.99 15.53
CA LYS A 28 10.81 -11.69 15.42
C LYS A 28 10.26 -11.19 16.76
N GLN A 29 9.65 -12.08 17.55
CA GLN A 29 9.10 -11.76 18.87
C GLN A 29 10.20 -11.45 19.91
N LEU A 30 11.34 -12.10 19.79
CA LEU A 30 12.51 -11.89 20.65
C LEU A 30 13.41 -10.74 20.17
N ASP A 31 12.92 -9.91 19.25
CA ASP A 31 13.66 -8.79 18.64
C ASP A 31 14.95 -9.16 17.89
N ARG A 32 15.08 -10.43 17.52
CA ARG A 32 16.19 -10.98 16.72
C ARG A 32 15.81 -11.04 15.24
N SER A 33 15.21 -9.97 14.73
CA SER A 33 14.66 -9.93 13.37
C SER A 33 15.75 -9.98 12.28
N GLU A 34 16.92 -9.40 12.53
CA GLU A 34 18.04 -9.46 11.57
C GLU A 34 18.58 -10.89 11.43
N GLU A 35 18.81 -11.57 12.56
CA GLU A 35 19.23 -12.97 12.54
C GLU A 35 18.19 -13.88 11.88
N ALA A 36 16.90 -13.60 12.05
CA ALA A 36 15.83 -14.32 11.37
C ALA A 36 15.91 -14.16 9.84
N ILE A 37 16.21 -12.95 9.36
CA ILE A 37 16.39 -12.68 7.92
C ILE A 37 17.56 -13.50 7.37
N GLU A 38 18.71 -13.47 8.05
CA GLU A 38 19.89 -14.19 7.59
C GLU A 38 19.70 -15.72 7.65
N ALA A 39 19.00 -16.23 8.66
CA ALA A 39 18.60 -17.63 8.72
C ALA A 39 17.71 -17.99 7.52
N ILE A 40 16.67 -17.19 7.22
CA ILE A 40 15.81 -17.45 6.07
C ILE A 40 16.65 -17.45 4.79
N LYS A 41 17.48 -16.42 4.54
CA LYS A 41 18.32 -16.34 3.34
C LYS A 41 19.22 -17.57 3.18
N SER A 42 19.82 -18.04 4.27
CA SER A 42 20.75 -19.18 4.27
C SER A 42 20.07 -20.52 3.99
N PHE A 43 18.90 -20.76 4.58
CA PHE A 43 18.21 -22.06 4.47
C PHE A 43 17.17 -22.12 3.36
N ARG A 44 16.78 -20.98 2.79
CA ARG A 44 15.81 -20.89 1.71
C ARG A 44 16.07 -21.83 0.52
N PRO A 45 17.31 -22.06 0.05
CA PRO A 45 17.57 -23.00 -1.04
C PRO A 45 17.24 -24.46 -0.70
N ARG A 46 17.18 -24.82 0.60
CA ARG A 46 16.83 -26.15 1.08
C ARG A 46 15.32 -26.35 1.25
N CYS A 47 14.53 -25.28 1.11
CA CYS A 47 13.10 -25.30 1.32
C CYS A 47 12.32 -25.58 0.04
N SER A 48 11.16 -26.23 0.17
CA SER A 48 10.32 -26.60 -0.98
C SER A 48 9.82 -25.36 -1.74
N LYS A 49 9.53 -25.49 -3.05
CA LYS A 49 8.95 -24.41 -3.87
C LYS A 49 7.65 -23.86 -3.27
N ASN A 50 6.82 -24.71 -2.68
CA ASN A 50 5.55 -24.32 -2.06
C ASN A 50 5.74 -23.44 -0.82
N SER A 51 6.83 -23.64 -0.06
CA SER A 51 7.13 -22.84 1.12
C SER A 51 7.71 -21.46 0.80
N GLN A 52 8.27 -21.28 -0.40
CA GLN A 52 8.92 -20.04 -0.82
C GLN A 52 8.00 -18.82 -0.71
N ASP A 53 6.73 -18.96 -1.09
CA ASP A 53 5.73 -17.88 -1.00
C ASP A 53 5.47 -17.49 0.47
N SER A 54 5.40 -18.48 1.36
CA SER A 54 5.22 -18.23 2.79
C SER A 54 6.45 -17.59 3.43
N LEU A 55 7.67 -18.01 3.04
CA LEU A 55 8.92 -17.41 3.49
C LEU A 55 9.07 -15.96 3.00
N ASP A 56 8.67 -15.68 1.76
CA ASP A 56 8.64 -14.32 1.22
C ASP A 56 7.72 -13.40 2.05
N ASN A 57 6.54 -13.89 2.45
CA ASN A 57 5.63 -13.10 3.30
C ASN A 57 6.23 -12.83 4.68
N VAL A 58 6.91 -13.81 5.29
CA VAL A 58 7.64 -13.61 6.55
C VAL A 58 8.80 -12.61 6.38
N LEU A 59 9.55 -12.70 5.28
CA LEU A 59 10.63 -11.76 4.96
C LEU A 59 10.12 -10.33 4.81
N ILE A 60 8.99 -10.12 4.13
CA ILE A 60 8.38 -8.79 4.01
C ILE A 60 8.11 -8.21 5.41
N ASP A 61 7.54 -8.99 6.32
CA ASP A 61 7.27 -8.54 7.69
C ASP A 61 8.54 -8.27 8.51
N LEU A 62 9.60 -9.06 8.31
CA LEU A 62 10.89 -8.85 8.97
C LEU A 62 11.58 -7.59 8.43
N TYR A 63 11.58 -7.37 7.12
CA TYR A 63 12.15 -6.16 6.52
C TYR A 63 11.45 -4.89 6.99
N LYS A 64 10.11 -4.92 7.11
CA LYS A 64 9.34 -3.82 7.72
C LYS A 64 9.83 -3.51 9.13
N LYS A 65 10.06 -4.54 9.94
CA LYS A 65 10.51 -4.38 11.33
C LYS A 65 11.95 -3.86 11.44
N CYS A 66 12.85 -4.34 10.58
CA CYS A 66 14.26 -3.93 10.56
C CYS A 66 14.54 -2.62 9.79
N GLY A 67 13.52 -2.01 9.17
CA GLY A 67 13.73 -0.82 8.33
C GLY A 67 14.46 -1.11 7.00
N ARG A 68 14.61 -2.37 6.58
CA ARG A 68 15.31 -2.78 5.36
C ARG A 68 14.44 -2.59 4.11
N MET A 69 14.07 -1.33 3.84
CA MET A 69 13.09 -0.97 2.81
C MET A 69 13.54 -1.33 1.39
N GLU A 70 14.84 -1.30 1.10
CA GLU A 70 15.37 -1.61 -0.23
C GLU A 70 15.15 -3.09 -0.60
N GLU A 71 15.48 -4.00 0.32
CA GLU A 71 15.25 -5.43 0.14
C GLU A 71 13.77 -5.77 0.08
N GLN A 72 12.95 -5.06 0.85
CA GLN A 72 11.50 -5.17 0.77
C GLN A 72 10.98 -4.77 -0.61
N VAL A 73 11.43 -3.63 -1.16
CA VAL A 73 11.03 -3.15 -2.48
C VAL A 73 11.42 -4.15 -3.56
N GLU A 74 12.65 -4.67 -3.54
CA GLU A 74 13.09 -5.63 -4.55
C GLU A 74 12.30 -6.94 -4.47
N LEU A 75 12.07 -7.45 -3.27
CA LEU A 75 11.25 -8.63 -3.05
C LEU A 75 9.82 -8.45 -3.59
N LEU A 76 9.18 -7.33 -3.27
CA LEU A 76 7.81 -7.02 -3.73
C LEU A 76 7.75 -6.88 -5.26
N LYS A 77 8.72 -6.21 -5.88
CA LYS A 77 8.84 -6.11 -7.34
C LYS A 77 8.99 -7.48 -7.99
N ARG A 78 9.86 -8.34 -7.43
CA ARG A 78 10.03 -9.72 -7.93
C ARG A 78 8.71 -10.50 -7.89
N LYS A 79 7.97 -10.44 -6.78
CA LYS A 79 6.68 -11.12 -6.66
C LYS A 79 5.64 -10.60 -7.66
N LEU A 80 5.57 -9.29 -7.84
CA LEU A 80 4.69 -8.68 -8.85
C LEU A 80 5.05 -9.18 -10.27
N ARG A 81 6.35 -9.22 -10.62
CA ARG A 81 6.81 -9.77 -11.92
C ARG A 81 6.36 -11.22 -12.12
N GLN A 82 6.53 -12.08 -11.10
CA GLN A 82 6.11 -13.48 -11.16
C GLN A 82 4.60 -13.65 -11.33
N ILE A 83 3.79 -12.76 -10.75
CA ILE A 83 2.34 -12.78 -10.95
C ILE A 83 2.00 -12.37 -12.40
N TYR A 84 2.62 -11.30 -12.91
CA TYR A 84 2.38 -10.85 -14.29
C TYR A 84 2.85 -11.87 -15.34
N GLN A 85 3.89 -12.65 -15.04
CA GLN A 85 4.37 -13.77 -15.86
C GLN A 85 3.50 -15.03 -15.74
N GLY A 86 2.50 -15.05 -14.84
CA GLY A 86 1.63 -16.20 -14.61
C GLY A 86 2.25 -17.31 -13.75
N GLU A 87 3.52 -17.19 -13.35
CA GLU A 87 4.25 -18.19 -12.56
C GLU A 87 3.65 -18.38 -11.16
N ALA A 88 3.24 -17.28 -10.52
CA ALA A 88 2.79 -17.33 -9.12
C ALA A 88 1.43 -18.03 -8.93
N PHE A 89 0.60 -18.07 -9.97
CA PHE A 89 -0.72 -18.71 -9.95
C PHE A 89 -0.83 -19.89 -10.92
N ASN A 90 0.26 -20.27 -11.60
CA ASN A 90 0.27 -21.29 -12.65
C ASN A 90 -0.84 -21.07 -13.70
N GLY A 91 -1.02 -19.80 -14.12
CA GLY A 91 -2.08 -19.40 -15.05
C GLY A 91 -3.51 -19.43 -14.51
N LYS A 92 -3.73 -19.79 -13.24
CA LYS A 92 -5.08 -19.82 -12.64
C LYS A 92 -5.52 -18.43 -12.15
N PRO A 93 -6.82 -18.10 -12.18
CA PRO A 93 -7.31 -16.81 -11.66
C PRO A 93 -7.28 -16.73 -10.13
N THR A 94 -7.23 -17.87 -9.44
CA THR A 94 -7.24 -17.96 -7.98
C THR A 94 -6.28 -19.02 -7.46
N LYS A 95 -5.78 -18.84 -6.23
CA LYS A 95 -5.00 -19.82 -5.48
C LYS A 95 -5.61 -20.05 -4.10
N THR A 96 -5.51 -21.27 -3.59
CA THR A 96 -5.94 -21.57 -2.21
C THR A 96 -4.84 -21.17 -1.24
N ALA A 97 -5.13 -20.20 -0.38
CA ALA A 97 -4.28 -19.83 0.74
C ALA A 97 -4.78 -20.50 2.03
N ARG A 98 -3.89 -20.60 3.01
CA ARG A 98 -4.24 -21.03 4.37
C ARG A 98 -3.79 -19.99 5.38
N SER A 99 -4.69 -19.63 6.29
CA SER A 99 -4.38 -18.78 7.44
C SER A 99 -5.13 -19.32 8.65
N HIS A 100 -4.43 -19.46 9.79
CA HIS A 100 -4.97 -19.99 11.05
C HIS A 100 -5.80 -21.29 10.88
N GLY A 101 -5.30 -22.22 10.07
CA GLY A 101 -5.97 -23.51 9.81
C GLY A 101 -7.15 -23.45 8.84
N LYS A 102 -7.62 -22.25 8.47
CA LYS A 102 -8.72 -22.06 7.50
C LYS A 102 -8.18 -21.92 6.08
N LYS A 103 -8.86 -22.56 5.12
CA LYS A 103 -8.59 -22.43 3.69
C LYS A 103 -9.48 -21.33 3.12
N PHE A 104 -8.92 -20.49 2.27
CA PHE A 104 -9.67 -19.47 1.53
C PHE A 104 -9.05 -19.30 0.14
N GLN A 105 -9.83 -18.74 -0.79
CA GLN A 105 -9.34 -18.44 -2.13
C GLN A 105 -8.85 -17.00 -2.19
N VAL A 106 -7.71 -16.81 -2.83
CA VAL A 106 -7.14 -15.50 -3.14
C VAL A 106 -7.12 -15.35 -4.64
N THR A 107 -7.68 -14.25 -5.15
CA THR A 107 -7.63 -13.94 -6.58
C THR A 107 -6.30 -13.29 -6.96
N VAL A 108 -5.93 -13.37 -8.24
CA VAL A 108 -4.77 -12.64 -8.78
C VAL A 108 -4.88 -11.15 -8.49
N GLN A 109 -6.07 -10.56 -8.65
CA GLN A 109 -6.31 -9.14 -8.41
C GLN A 109 -6.08 -8.76 -6.94
N GLN A 110 -6.61 -9.54 -5.99
CA GLN A 110 -6.40 -9.33 -4.55
C GLN A 110 -4.91 -9.39 -4.17
N GLU A 111 -4.18 -10.35 -4.72
CA GLU A 111 -2.75 -10.48 -4.42
C GLU A 111 -1.94 -9.33 -5.02
N ILE A 112 -2.24 -8.91 -6.25
CA ILE A 112 -1.61 -7.73 -6.88
C ILE A 112 -1.89 -6.48 -6.03
N ALA A 113 -3.15 -6.25 -5.67
CA ALA A 113 -3.57 -5.10 -4.87
C ALA A 113 -2.85 -5.06 -3.51
N ARG A 114 -2.74 -6.20 -2.83
CA ARG A 114 -2.00 -6.34 -1.56
C ARG A 114 -0.50 -6.05 -1.73
N LEU A 115 0.14 -6.57 -2.77
CA LEU A 115 1.56 -6.35 -3.02
C LEU A 115 1.86 -4.89 -3.41
N LEU A 116 1.00 -4.26 -4.21
CA LEU A 116 1.08 -2.83 -4.53
C LEU A 116 0.93 -1.98 -3.26
N GLY A 117 -0.04 -2.27 -2.40
CA GLY A 117 -0.20 -1.55 -1.13
C GLY A 117 1.06 -1.63 -0.25
N ASN A 118 1.67 -2.82 -0.14
CA ASN A 118 2.93 -3.00 0.58
C ASN A 118 4.11 -2.27 -0.08
N LEU A 119 4.16 -2.21 -1.41
CA LEU A 119 5.20 -1.52 -2.15
C LEU A 119 5.08 0.01 -2.01
N GLY A 120 3.85 0.52 -2.07
CA GLY A 120 3.57 1.93 -1.78
C GLY A 120 4.03 2.31 -0.38
N TRP A 121 3.74 1.46 0.62
CA TRP A 121 4.19 1.68 1.99
C TRP A 121 5.73 1.72 2.09
N ALA A 122 6.42 0.78 1.45
CA ALA A 122 7.89 0.78 1.46
C ALA A 122 8.48 2.04 0.82
N TYR A 123 7.84 2.60 -0.22
CA TYR A 123 8.25 3.89 -0.79
C TYR A 123 7.93 5.08 0.10
N MET A 124 6.80 5.07 0.83
CA MET A 124 6.49 6.10 1.83
C MET A 124 7.59 6.17 2.89
N GLN A 125 8.05 5.03 3.39
CA GLN A 125 9.12 4.97 4.38
C GLN A 125 10.48 5.47 3.85
N GLN A 126 10.69 5.45 2.53
CA GLN A 126 11.87 6.04 1.87
C GLN A 126 11.68 7.50 1.48
N ALA A 127 10.57 8.15 1.87
CA ALA A 127 10.15 9.48 1.41
C ALA A 127 10.04 9.63 -0.13
N LYS A 128 9.88 8.51 -0.85
CA LYS A 128 9.71 8.48 -2.31
C LYS A 128 8.25 8.63 -2.69
N TYR A 129 7.64 9.76 -2.34
CA TYR A 129 6.19 9.97 -2.40
C TYR A 129 5.62 9.84 -3.83
N LEU A 130 6.32 10.33 -4.86
CA LEU A 130 5.88 10.17 -6.26
C LEU A 130 5.78 8.71 -6.69
N SER A 131 6.74 7.87 -6.26
CA SER A 131 6.71 6.43 -6.54
C SER A 131 5.60 5.74 -5.73
N ALA A 132 5.40 6.14 -4.48
CA ALA A 132 4.33 5.63 -3.64
C ALA A 132 2.94 5.94 -4.22
N GLU A 133 2.70 7.17 -4.66
CA GLU A 133 1.45 7.59 -5.29
C GLU A 133 1.12 6.75 -6.53
N ALA A 134 2.08 6.57 -7.45
CA ALA A 134 1.86 5.80 -8.67
C ALA A 134 1.43 4.36 -8.35
N VAL A 135 2.05 3.75 -7.33
CA VAL A 135 1.72 2.40 -6.89
C VAL A 135 0.38 2.35 -6.15
N TYR A 136 0.07 3.31 -5.28
CA TYR A 136 -1.21 3.37 -4.58
C TYR A 136 -2.39 3.62 -5.52
N ARG A 137 -2.25 4.54 -6.49
CA ARG A 137 -3.25 4.73 -7.55
C ARG A 137 -3.48 3.43 -8.31
N LYS A 138 -2.42 2.71 -8.65
CA LYS A 138 -2.55 1.40 -9.31
C LYS A 138 -3.26 0.38 -8.42
N ALA A 139 -2.97 0.34 -7.12
CA ALA A 139 -3.66 -0.54 -6.17
C ALA A 139 -5.17 -0.23 -6.12
N GLN A 140 -5.54 1.06 -6.03
CA GLN A 140 -6.93 1.52 -6.05
C GLN A 140 -7.65 1.12 -7.34
N MET A 141 -6.96 1.20 -8.50
CA MET A 141 -7.55 0.77 -9.79
C MET A 141 -7.78 -0.74 -9.89
N VAL A 142 -6.98 -1.56 -9.21
CA VAL A 142 -7.10 -3.03 -9.28
C VAL A 142 -8.22 -3.50 -8.37
N GLU A 143 -8.27 -2.99 -7.14
CA GLU A 143 -9.28 -3.33 -6.16
C GLU A 143 -9.52 -2.11 -5.27
N PRO A 144 -10.53 -1.27 -5.60
CA PRO A 144 -10.87 -0.11 -4.80
C PRO A 144 -11.28 -0.52 -3.40
N ASP A 145 -10.61 0.03 -2.39
CA ASP A 145 -11.03 -0.12 -1.00
C ASP A 145 -10.73 1.17 -0.21
N ALA A 146 -11.43 1.35 0.90
CA ALA A 146 -11.27 2.55 1.74
C ALA A 146 -9.87 2.64 2.38
N ASN A 147 -9.21 1.51 2.66
CA ASN A 147 -7.87 1.47 3.24
C ASN A 147 -6.79 1.98 2.27
N LYS A 148 -6.90 1.66 0.99
CA LYS A 148 -6.05 2.10 -0.11
C LYS A 148 -6.31 3.57 -0.41
N SER A 149 -7.56 4.04 -0.35
CA SER A 149 -7.89 5.46 -0.38
C SER A 149 -7.18 6.22 0.74
N CYS A 150 -7.24 5.73 1.99
CA CYS A 150 -6.52 6.35 3.12
C CYS A 150 -5.00 6.34 2.92
N ASN A 151 -4.43 5.25 2.40
CA ASN A 151 -2.99 5.19 2.10
C ASN A 151 -2.58 6.20 1.00
N LEU A 152 -3.42 6.37 -0.02
CA LEU A 152 -3.20 7.36 -1.08
C LEU A 152 -3.35 8.80 -0.54
N ALA A 153 -4.36 9.06 0.28
CA ALA A 153 -4.55 10.35 0.93
C ALA A 153 -3.34 10.74 1.80
N MET A 154 -2.83 9.81 2.62
CA MET A 154 -1.58 10.02 3.39
C MET A 154 -0.40 10.38 2.48
N CYS A 155 -0.26 9.71 1.32
CA CYS A 155 0.78 10.03 0.35
C CYS A 155 0.64 11.46 -0.21
N LEU A 156 -0.59 11.88 -0.51
CA LEU A 156 -0.88 13.22 -1.02
C LEU A 156 -0.65 14.32 0.03
N ILE A 157 -1.00 14.06 1.30
CA ILE A 157 -0.70 14.97 2.43
C ILE A 157 0.81 15.19 2.54
N LYS A 158 1.63 14.12 2.48
CA LYS A 158 3.10 14.26 2.50
C LYS A 158 3.67 14.99 1.29
N GLN A 159 2.93 15.10 0.20
CA GLN A 159 3.27 15.92 -0.97
C GLN A 159 2.72 17.36 -0.90
N GLY A 160 1.95 17.71 0.13
CA GLY A 160 1.27 19.01 0.25
C GLY A 160 0.05 19.17 -0.65
N ARG A 161 -0.46 18.08 -1.25
CA ARG A 161 -1.65 18.09 -2.13
C ARG A 161 -2.92 17.86 -1.31
N PHE A 162 -3.24 18.82 -0.45
CA PHE A 162 -4.29 18.70 0.55
C PHE A 162 -5.70 18.59 -0.06
N GLU A 163 -6.04 19.37 -1.09
CA GLU A 163 -7.37 19.31 -1.71
C GLU A 163 -7.71 17.92 -2.27
N GLU A 164 -6.76 17.28 -2.97
CA GLU A 164 -6.95 15.92 -3.48
C GLU A 164 -7.01 14.88 -2.37
N ALA A 165 -6.27 15.09 -1.28
CA ALA A 165 -6.33 14.20 -0.12
C ALA A 165 -7.70 14.32 0.58
N ARG A 166 -8.23 15.53 0.77
CA ARG A 166 -9.55 15.77 1.36
C ARG A 166 -10.66 15.12 0.54
N ALA A 167 -10.67 15.33 -0.79
CA ALA A 167 -11.65 14.71 -1.67
C ALA A 167 -11.65 13.17 -1.57
N LEU A 168 -10.48 12.54 -1.46
CA LEU A 168 -10.38 11.08 -1.28
C LEU A 168 -10.90 10.60 0.08
N LEU A 169 -10.69 11.38 1.14
CA LEU A 169 -11.18 11.06 2.48
C LEU A 169 -12.71 11.23 2.55
N ASP A 170 -13.25 12.27 1.93
CA ASP A 170 -14.70 12.50 1.82
C ASP A 170 -15.39 11.36 1.06
N ASP A 171 -14.77 10.83 -0.01
CA ASP A 171 -15.26 9.63 -0.71
C ASP A 171 -15.31 8.39 0.20
N VAL A 172 -14.41 8.27 1.19
CA VAL A 172 -14.45 7.21 2.20
C VAL A 172 -15.60 7.41 3.17
N PHE A 173 -15.85 8.65 3.63
CA PHE A 173 -16.94 8.96 4.57
C PHE A 173 -18.34 8.87 3.93
N THR A 174 -18.46 9.22 2.65
CA THR A 174 -19.72 9.09 1.89
C THR A 174 -20.04 7.64 1.49
N SER A 175 -19.27 6.66 2.01
CA SER A 175 -19.41 5.22 1.73
C SER A 175 -19.41 4.86 0.24
N ARG A 176 -18.79 5.68 -0.61
CA ARG A 176 -18.66 5.41 -2.05
C ARG A 176 -17.63 4.31 -2.36
N VAL A 177 -16.94 3.81 -1.33
CA VAL A 177 -15.86 2.84 -1.46
C VAL A 177 -16.11 1.63 -0.56
N LEU A 178 -15.81 0.44 -1.08
CA LEU A 178 -15.92 -0.83 -0.33
C LEU A 178 -15.03 -0.80 0.93
N GLY A 179 -15.60 -1.24 2.06
CA GLY A 179 -14.90 -1.29 3.35
C GLY A 179 -14.96 0.01 4.17
N ALA A 180 -15.71 1.02 3.71
CA ALA A 180 -15.96 2.25 4.46
C ALA A 180 -16.65 2.02 5.82
N ASP A 181 -17.35 0.90 6.01
CA ASP A 181 -18.00 0.55 7.29
C ASP A 181 -17.04 0.02 8.37
N ASP A 182 -15.79 -0.26 8.01
CA ASP A 182 -14.79 -0.68 8.99
C ASP A 182 -14.37 0.49 9.90
N CYS A 183 -14.65 0.32 11.20
CA CYS A 183 -14.39 1.34 12.23
C CYS A 183 -12.92 1.82 12.21
N LYS A 184 -11.96 0.92 11.98
CA LYS A 184 -10.54 1.28 11.94
C LYS A 184 -10.20 2.14 10.73
N THR A 185 -10.81 1.84 9.59
CA THR A 185 -10.60 2.60 8.36
C THR A 185 -11.18 4.00 8.48
N ARG A 186 -12.37 4.14 9.10
CA ARG A 186 -12.97 5.45 9.42
C ARG A 186 -12.13 6.24 10.41
N GLN A 187 -11.70 5.62 11.51
CA GLN A 187 -10.84 6.27 12.49
C GLN A 187 -9.56 6.78 11.84
N ARG A 188 -8.94 5.98 10.97
CA ARG A 188 -7.76 6.39 10.23
C ARG A 188 -8.03 7.55 9.27
N ALA A 189 -9.19 7.55 8.61
CA ALA A 189 -9.58 8.67 7.75
C ALA A 189 -9.78 9.97 8.55
N ASP A 190 -10.35 9.87 9.76
CA ASP A 190 -10.55 10.98 10.69
C ASP A 190 -9.22 11.56 11.20
N GLU A 191 -8.28 10.69 11.57
CA GLU A 191 -6.91 11.07 11.94
C GLU A 191 -6.20 11.81 10.78
N LEU A 192 -6.39 11.34 9.54
CA LEU A 192 -5.82 11.99 8.35
C LEU A 192 -6.46 13.34 8.04
N LEU A 193 -7.77 13.48 8.23
CA LEU A 193 -8.46 14.77 8.10
C LEU A 193 -7.95 15.77 9.14
N SER A 194 -7.76 15.31 10.39
CA SER A 194 -7.20 16.13 11.46
C SER A 194 -5.76 16.57 11.16
N GLU A 195 -4.91 15.66 10.64
CA GLU A 195 -3.54 16.01 10.19
C GLU A 195 -3.58 17.03 9.05
N LEU A 196 -4.52 16.87 8.11
CA LEU A 196 -4.72 17.78 6.99
C LEU A 196 -5.11 19.18 7.47
N GLU A 197 -6.06 19.28 8.40
CA GLU A 197 -6.52 20.55 9.00
C GLU A 197 -5.43 21.25 9.80
N ALA A 198 -4.61 20.50 10.53
CA ALA A 198 -3.44 21.05 11.21
C ALA A 198 -2.34 21.52 10.25
N SER A 199 -2.25 20.92 9.06
CA SER A 199 -1.23 21.22 8.04
C SER A 199 -1.62 22.32 7.07
N LEU A 200 -2.92 22.60 6.94
CA LEU A 200 -3.41 23.78 6.26
C LEU A 200 -2.90 25.01 7.04
N PRO A 201 -2.24 25.98 6.39
CA PRO A 201 -2.06 27.28 7.02
C PRO A 201 -3.44 27.77 7.50
N ARG A 202 -3.52 28.50 8.61
CA ARG A 202 -4.70 29.30 9.02
C ARG A 202 -5.02 30.36 7.95
N ARG A 203 -5.34 29.94 6.74
CA ARG A 203 -5.53 30.77 5.55
C ARG A 203 -6.96 31.29 5.48
N LEU A 204 -7.84 30.87 6.37
CA LEU A 204 -9.23 31.32 6.43
C LEU A 204 -9.51 32.24 7.62
N ASP A 205 -8.68 32.26 8.66
CA ASP A 205 -8.98 33.04 9.88
C ASP A 205 -8.42 34.47 9.85
N ALA A 206 -7.41 34.77 9.01
CA ALA A 206 -6.73 36.07 9.03
C ALA A 206 -6.97 36.95 7.79
N GLU A 207 -7.40 36.39 6.66
CA GLU A 207 -7.63 37.17 5.42
C GLU A 207 -9.11 37.32 5.06
N MET A 208 -10.03 36.52 5.63
CA MET A 208 -11.47 36.70 5.39
C MET A 208 -12.12 37.74 6.30
N GLU A 209 -11.64 37.95 7.53
CA GLU A 209 -12.20 39.00 8.41
C GLU A 209 -11.86 40.42 7.93
N ASP A 210 -10.68 40.64 7.32
CA ASP A 210 -10.24 41.97 6.88
C ASP A 210 -10.78 42.37 5.50
N VAL A 211 -11.14 41.38 4.66
CA VAL A 211 -11.68 41.60 3.31
C VAL A 211 -13.21 41.66 3.31
N LEU A 212 -13.91 40.86 4.13
CA LEU A 212 -15.38 40.93 4.24
C LEU A 212 -15.86 42.16 5.04
N GLY A 213 -15.06 42.66 5.98
CA GLY A 213 -15.39 43.89 6.73
C GLY A 213 -15.33 45.17 5.90
N ASN A 214 -14.60 45.16 4.77
CA ASN A 214 -14.34 46.34 3.95
C ASN A 214 -14.98 46.30 2.54
N ILE A 215 -15.72 45.24 2.18
CA ILE A 215 -16.33 45.06 0.84
C ILE A 215 -17.87 44.91 0.89
N LEU A 216 -18.50 45.15 2.04
CA LEU A 216 -19.96 45.24 2.15
C LEU A 216 -20.43 46.70 2.04
N ASP A 217 -20.23 47.29 0.87
CA ASP A 217 -21.17 48.30 0.36
C ASP A 217 -22.18 47.55 -0.53
N ASP A 218 -23.46 47.64 -0.17
CA ASP A 218 -24.60 46.88 -0.73
C ASP A 218 -24.79 47.00 -2.26
N ASP A 219 -24.04 47.90 -2.93
CA ASP A 219 -24.14 48.16 -4.37
C ASP A 219 -23.30 47.23 -5.27
N PHE A 220 -22.30 46.52 -4.74
CA PHE A 220 -21.35 45.75 -5.60
C PHE A 220 -21.83 44.34 -5.97
N VAL A 221 -22.68 43.72 -5.14
CA VAL A 221 -23.14 42.32 -5.34
C VAL A 221 -24.10 42.18 -6.53
N ILE A 222 -24.79 43.25 -6.92
CA ILE A 222 -25.64 43.27 -8.12
C ILE A 222 -24.81 43.41 -9.41
N ALA A 223 -23.59 43.96 -9.33
CA ALA A 223 -22.81 44.37 -10.51
C ALA A 223 -22.01 43.24 -11.19
N ILE A 224 -21.72 42.12 -10.50
CA ILE A 224 -20.77 41.10 -11.01
C ILE A 224 -21.40 39.76 -11.38
N GLY A 225 -22.71 39.71 -11.67
CA GLY A 225 -23.46 38.50 -12.05
C GLY A 225 -22.63 37.33 -12.60
N LEU A 226 -22.14 36.48 -11.70
CA LEU A 226 -21.29 35.32 -11.98
C LEU A 226 -21.88 34.12 -11.25
N GLU A 227 -23.07 33.74 -11.69
CA GLU A 227 -23.45 32.33 -11.73
C GLU A 227 -22.67 31.67 -12.89
N GLU A 228 -22.17 30.46 -12.63
CA GLU A 228 -21.57 29.52 -13.59
C GLU A 228 -20.16 29.84 -14.12
N MET A 229 -19.15 29.10 -13.64
CA MET A 229 -18.24 28.39 -14.53
C MET A 229 -17.57 27.22 -13.81
N THR A 230 -18.02 26.01 -14.16
CA THR A 230 -17.34 24.75 -13.86
C THR A 230 -16.42 24.35 -15.01
N ALA A 231 -15.40 23.57 -14.66
CA ALA A 231 -14.52 22.75 -15.51
C ALA A 231 -13.35 23.44 -16.24
N SER A 232 -12.12 23.07 -15.85
CA SER A 232 -11.05 22.84 -16.84
C SER A 232 -10.05 21.74 -16.45
N ASN A 233 -10.01 20.77 -17.36
CA ASN A 233 -9.01 19.74 -17.66
C ASN A 233 -7.55 19.95 -17.19
N TYR A 234 -7.00 18.94 -16.52
CA TYR A 234 -5.55 18.66 -16.57
C TYR A 234 -5.29 17.19 -16.99
N ARG A 235 -4.79 17.04 -18.21
CA ARG A 235 -4.33 15.76 -18.78
C ARG A 235 -3.00 15.35 -18.13
N SER A 236 -2.98 14.20 -17.45
CA SER A 236 -1.74 13.61 -16.90
C SER A 236 -0.89 13.00 -18.02
N LYS A 237 0.33 13.52 -18.23
CA LYS A 237 1.34 12.90 -19.10
C LYS A 237 1.92 11.66 -18.41
N ARG A 238 2.00 10.52 -19.12
CA ARG A 238 2.54 9.25 -18.60
C ARG A 238 4.05 9.35 -18.40
N LEU A 239 4.54 8.80 -17.29
CA LEU A 239 5.98 8.66 -17.01
C LEU A 239 6.58 7.40 -17.66
N PRO A 240 7.89 7.38 -17.95
CA PRO A 240 8.58 6.33 -18.74
C PRO A 240 8.53 4.92 -18.14
N ILE A 241 8.24 4.77 -16.85
CA ILE A 241 8.13 3.47 -16.18
C ILE A 241 7.03 2.60 -16.82
N PHE A 242 6.03 3.22 -17.44
CA PHE A 242 4.92 2.53 -18.11
C PHE A 242 5.22 2.07 -19.54
N GLU A 243 6.31 2.52 -20.18
CA GLU A 243 6.68 2.02 -21.52
C GLU A 243 7.27 0.61 -21.46
N GLN A 244 8.00 0.27 -20.39
CA GLN A 244 8.58 -1.06 -20.21
C GLN A 244 7.55 -2.14 -19.83
N ILE A 245 6.33 -1.75 -19.44
CA ILE A 245 5.25 -2.67 -19.04
C ILE A 245 4.18 -2.78 -20.13
N SER A 246 4.06 -1.80 -21.05
CA SER A 246 3.05 -1.81 -22.11
C SER A 246 3.28 -2.87 -23.18
N SER A 247 4.52 -3.34 -23.38
CA SER A 247 4.83 -4.36 -24.40
C SER A 247 4.19 -5.72 -24.13
N PHE A 248 3.78 -6.00 -22.89
CA PHE A 248 3.24 -7.31 -22.49
C PHE A 248 1.72 -7.35 -22.32
N ARG A 249 1.03 -6.22 -22.51
CA ARG A 249 -0.43 -6.13 -22.30
C ARG A 249 -1.25 -6.83 -23.40
N ASN A 250 -0.65 -7.13 -24.55
CA ASN A 250 -1.35 -7.67 -25.72
C ASN A 250 -1.46 -9.20 -25.76
N GLN A 251 -1.06 -9.93 -24.72
CA GLN A 251 -1.10 -11.42 -24.72
C GLN A 251 -2.11 -12.04 -23.73
N LEU A 252 -2.91 -11.25 -23.02
CA LEU A 252 -3.89 -11.77 -22.04
C LEU A 252 -5.35 -11.53 -22.43
N VAL A 253 -5.61 -11.23 -23.71
CA VAL A 253 -6.96 -11.25 -24.29
C VAL A 253 -6.95 -12.19 -25.49
N CYS A 254 -7.07 -13.48 -25.20
CA CYS A 254 -7.66 -14.52 -26.04
C CYS A 254 -7.95 -15.73 -25.15
#